data_AF-A0A267G831-F1
#
_entry.id   AF-A0A267G831-F1
#
_cell.length_a   1.000
_cell.length_b   1.000
_cell.length_c   1.000
_cell.angle_alpha   90.00
_cell.angle_beta   90.00
_cell.angle_gamma   90.00
#
_symmetry.space_group_name_H-M   'P 1'
#
loop_
_entity.id
_entity.type
_entity.pdbx_description
1 polymer ?
#
loop_
_entity_poly.entity_id
_entity_poly.type
_entity_poly.pdbx_seq_one_letter_code
_entity_poly.pdbx_strand_id
1 'polypeptide(L)'
;MGSLVRQGRYLDASKLFHNDRVTTYFQLINESELNEVSHHLTDLMPFCIARHIGNASPSKIQETTCQFKFTRIHHPEFFTCYNLKMLGTTEQLSEVSLILSNVRNSDLYGGSAVNKSFREMEEQAFNAFNQATGFRVVLHEPGTFPNVDSDSFTVQTGTATLIRYQTVRVEKENYPEGECSNPKEQTPIRDHDHVYNYTQTACVSDLLGKRVTEICNCVSAFQIISQVPSKEVPYCGHYHETQLEEFLKRYTCVQHLNLSSIIRHFTLNACRKPCTQYFYNSHLSVANWAPRLSQLRWMGLVSGALRHASLNASDRLARWALPKLLEFCNLESIGASGDWKNNPEEQALVERMALIRVSRLNYNTVLKQEKLQITLSALVSRIGGLGSLTIGVTLTFAFEFLELLFLLLHRAVYRCQQEMDASHSRQSCPPDVRVENVDTIEELMPLPARSPMMEARLRGWSDVGFDEAALRRLSEIGNGC
;
A
#
# COMPACT_ATOMS: atom_id res chain seq x y z
N MET A 1 -24.73 -21.66 17.84
CA MET A 1 -24.08 -21.87 19.16
C MET A 1 -24.93 -22.66 20.16
N GLY A 2 -26.14 -22.22 20.51
CA GLY A 2 -26.97 -22.93 21.51
C GLY A 2 -27.35 -24.38 21.16
N SER A 3 -27.37 -24.75 19.88
CA SER A 3 -27.51 -26.16 19.46
C SER A 3 -26.29 -27.01 19.82
N LEU A 4 -25.07 -26.50 19.58
CA LEU A 4 -23.81 -27.18 19.92
C LEU A 4 -23.66 -27.43 21.42
N VAL A 5 -24.06 -26.45 22.23
CA VAL A 5 -24.06 -26.57 23.71
C VAL A 5 -25.02 -27.67 24.16
N ARG A 6 -26.24 -27.73 23.60
CA ARG A 6 -27.23 -28.78 23.89
C ARG A 6 -26.74 -30.18 23.48
N GLN A 7 -25.91 -30.27 22.45
CA GLN A 7 -25.31 -31.51 21.96
C GLN A 7 -24.01 -31.90 22.70
N GLY A 8 -23.58 -31.14 23.72
CA GLY A 8 -22.34 -31.40 24.46
C GLY A 8 -21.05 -31.05 23.71
N ARG A 9 -21.13 -30.36 22.57
CA ARG A 9 -19.99 -29.97 21.73
C ARG A 9 -19.39 -28.62 22.16
N TYR A 10 -18.89 -28.55 23.39
CA TYR A 10 -18.43 -27.29 23.99
C TYR A 10 -17.21 -26.68 23.27
N LEU A 11 -16.28 -27.51 22.79
CA LEU A 11 -15.10 -27.03 22.06
C LEU A 11 -15.48 -26.33 20.75
N ASP A 12 -16.45 -26.87 20.02
CA ASP A 12 -16.90 -26.28 18.76
C ASP A 12 -17.77 -25.04 19.01
N ALA A 13 -18.58 -25.04 20.07
CA ALA A 13 -19.29 -23.85 20.52
C ALA A 13 -18.32 -22.71 20.88
N SER A 14 -17.22 -23.04 21.56
CA SER A 14 -16.15 -22.10 21.89
C SER A 14 -15.48 -21.55 20.63
N LYS A 15 -15.12 -22.38 19.64
CA LYS A 15 -14.56 -21.92 18.37
C LYS A 15 -15.48 -20.94 17.64
N LEU A 16 -16.79 -21.24 17.60
CA LEU A 16 -17.79 -20.37 16.99
C LEU A 16 -17.90 -19.03 17.75
N PHE A 17 -17.84 -19.06 19.09
CA PHE A 17 -17.85 -17.85 19.93
C PHE A 17 -16.65 -16.94 19.68
N HIS A 18 -15.43 -17.49 19.59
CA HIS A 18 -14.23 -16.71 19.27
C HIS A 18 -14.26 -16.10 17.85
N ASN A 19 -15.13 -16.62 16.99
CA ASN A 19 -15.32 -16.09 15.64
C ASN A 19 -16.44 -15.04 15.56
N ASP A 20 -17.10 -14.68 16.66
CA ASP A 20 -18.14 -13.65 16.72
C ASP A 20 -17.55 -12.23 16.80
N ARG A 21 -17.10 -11.73 15.64
CA ARG A 21 -16.41 -10.43 15.48
C ARG A 21 -16.67 -9.80 14.11
N VAL A 22 -16.46 -8.48 13.97
CA VAL A 22 -16.67 -7.69 12.73
C VAL A 22 -15.99 -8.35 11.53
N THR A 23 -14.74 -8.80 11.70
CA THR A 23 -13.96 -9.40 10.60
C THR A 23 -14.61 -10.68 10.05
N THR A 24 -15.39 -11.39 10.86
CA THR A 24 -16.16 -12.56 10.42
C THR A 24 -17.42 -12.10 9.71
N TYR A 25 -18.11 -11.09 10.22
CA TYR A 25 -19.28 -10.51 9.57
C TYR A 25 -18.96 -10.00 8.16
N PHE A 26 -17.82 -9.34 7.97
CA PHE A 26 -17.30 -8.96 6.65
C PHE A 26 -17.23 -10.14 5.66
N GLN A 27 -16.93 -11.35 6.15
CA GLN A 27 -16.81 -12.57 5.34
C GLN A 27 -18.16 -13.26 5.05
N LEU A 28 -19.26 -12.77 5.63
CA LEU A 28 -20.62 -13.29 5.44
C LEU A 28 -21.45 -12.44 4.49
N ILE A 29 -21.17 -11.14 4.43
CA ILE A 29 -21.92 -10.19 3.60
C ILE A 29 -21.46 -10.20 2.14
N ASN A 30 -22.38 -9.85 1.25
CA ASN A 30 -22.10 -9.68 -0.17
C ASN A 30 -21.61 -8.24 -0.48
N GLU A 31 -21.18 -7.99 -1.72
CA GLU A 31 -20.65 -6.70 -2.13
C GLU A 31 -21.70 -5.56 -2.08
N SER A 32 -22.98 -5.84 -2.34
CA SER A 32 -24.05 -4.85 -2.21
C SER A 32 -24.26 -4.42 -0.76
N GLU A 33 -24.37 -5.37 0.16
CA GLU A 33 -24.50 -5.13 1.60
C GLU A 33 -23.27 -4.41 2.14
N LEU A 34 -22.07 -4.78 1.67
CA LEU A 34 -20.82 -4.10 2.01
C LEU A 34 -20.85 -2.61 1.64
N ASN A 35 -21.40 -2.26 0.47
CA ASN A 35 -21.54 -0.87 0.05
C ASN A 35 -22.57 -0.08 0.88
N GLU A 36 -23.59 -0.74 1.42
CA GLU A 36 -24.62 -0.11 2.27
C GLU A 36 -24.12 0.14 3.70
N VAL A 37 -23.33 -0.79 4.27
CA VAL A 37 -22.82 -0.68 5.64
C VAL A 37 -21.57 0.20 5.75
N SER A 38 -20.86 0.38 4.64
CA SER A 38 -19.62 1.17 4.57
C SER A 38 -19.89 2.68 4.53
N HIS A 39 -18.92 3.47 5.00
CA HIS A 39 -18.97 4.93 4.83
C HIS A 39 -18.74 5.31 3.37
N HIS A 40 -19.57 6.22 2.85
CA HIS A 40 -19.31 6.87 1.56
C HIS A 40 -18.22 7.94 1.69
N LEU A 41 -17.45 8.17 0.61
CA LEU A 41 -16.35 9.14 0.63
C LEU A 41 -16.80 10.57 0.96
N THR A 42 -17.98 10.98 0.48
CA THR A 42 -18.56 12.31 0.75
C THR A 42 -18.89 12.50 2.22
N ASP A 43 -19.26 11.42 2.90
CA ASP A 43 -19.68 11.42 4.30
C ASP A 43 -18.44 11.30 5.20
N LEU A 44 -17.47 10.48 4.79
CA LEU A 44 -16.21 10.28 5.49
C LEU A 44 -15.30 11.52 5.42
N MET A 45 -15.24 12.20 4.27
CA MET A 45 -14.37 13.35 4.01
C MET A 45 -15.19 14.55 3.49
N PRO A 46 -15.94 15.24 4.37
CA PRO A 46 -16.78 16.37 3.99
C PRO A 46 -15.97 17.58 3.46
N PHE A 47 -14.75 17.79 3.95
CA PHE A 47 -13.92 18.93 3.55
C PHE A 47 -12.47 18.55 3.29
N CYS A 48 -11.89 19.15 2.24
CA CYS A 48 -10.47 19.07 1.94
C CYS A 48 -9.94 20.37 1.35
N ILE A 49 -8.80 20.82 1.87
CA ILE A 49 -8.07 21.99 1.37
C ILE A 49 -6.61 21.59 1.12
N ALA A 50 -6.11 21.91 -0.07
CA ALA A 50 -4.71 21.75 -0.44
C ALA A 50 -4.02 23.11 -0.43
N ARG A 51 -2.88 23.20 0.24
CA ARG A 51 -2.07 24.41 0.33
C ARG A 51 -0.85 24.30 -0.58
N HIS A 52 -0.75 25.21 -1.53
CA HIS A 52 0.38 25.33 -2.44
C HIS A 52 1.26 26.51 -2.03
N ILE A 53 2.58 26.27 -1.97
CA ILE A 53 3.57 27.35 -1.85
C ILE A 53 4.10 27.61 -3.25
N GLY A 54 3.66 28.70 -3.86
CA GLY A 54 4.19 29.16 -5.14
C GLY A 54 5.68 29.48 -5.01
N ASN A 55 6.46 29.13 -6.04
CA ASN A 55 7.91 29.29 -6.06
C ASN A 55 8.37 30.64 -5.45
N ALA A 56 9.07 30.54 -4.31
CA ALA A 56 9.89 31.58 -3.67
C ALA A 56 9.21 32.81 -3.03
N SER A 57 7.88 32.88 -2.88
CA SER A 57 7.26 33.95 -2.06
C SER A 57 6.31 33.40 -0.99
N PRO A 58 6.72 33.40 0.31
CA PRO A 58 5.84 32.96 1.40
C PRO A 58 4.61 33.88 1.59
N SER A 59 4.56 35.01 0.88
CA SER A 59 3.51 36.03 0.97
C SER A 59 2.26 35.71 0.16
N LYS A 60 2.28 34.71 -0.73
CA LYS A 60 1.09 34.25 -1.47
C LYS A 60 0.82 32.78 -1.14
N ILE A 61 0.01 32.58 -0.12
CA ILE A 61 -0.55 31.26 0.20
C ILE A 61 -1.69 31.03 -0.77
N GLN A 62 -1.58 30.00 -1.62
CA GLN A 62 -2.66 29.58 -2.49
C GLN A 62 -3.30 28.33 -1.90
N GLU A 63 -4.54 28.48 -1.44
CA GLU A 63 -5.38 27.37 -0.99
C GLU A 63 -6.35 27.00 -2.12
N THR A 64 -6.40 25.71 -2.43
CA THR A 64 -7.27 25.17 -3.47
C THR A 64 -8.09 24.03 -2.90
N THR A 65 -9.24 23.77 -3.51
CA THR A 65 -10.00 22.56 -3.21
C THR A 65 -9.23 21.34 -3.68
N CYS A 66 -9.24 20.28 -2.88
CA CYS A 66 -8.54 19.07 -3.26
C CYS A 66 -9.24 18.36 -4.41
N GLN A 67 -8.45 17.88 -5.36
CA GLN A 67 -8.92 17.05 -6.45
C GLN A 67 -8.20 15.71 -6.37
N PHE A 68 -8.92 14.68 -5.93
CA PHE A 68 -8.38 13.33 -5.82
C PHE A 68 -8.98 12.42 -6.88
N LYS A 69 -8.14 11.57 -7.46
CA LYS A 69 -8.57 10.28 -7.98
C LYS A 69 -8.55 9.29 -6.82
N PHE A 70 -9.67 8.63 -6.55
CA PHE A 70 -9.74 7.64 -5.48
C PHE A 70 -10.01 6.24 -6.03
N THR A 71 -9.58 5.23 -5.27
CA THR A 71 -9.97 3.83 -5.45
C THR A 71 -10.47 3.26 -4.13
N ARG A 72 -11.40 2.30 -4.20
CA ARG A 72 -11.93 1.61 -3.03
C ARG A 72 -11.08 0.38 -2.75
N ILE A 73 -10.86 0.11 -1.47
CA ILE A 73 -10.11 -1.06 -1.00
C ILE A 73 -10.93 -1.69 0.11
N HIS A 74 -11.15 -2.99 0.04
CA HIS A 74 -11.89 -3.70 1.08
C HIS A 74 -10.97 -4.15 2.19
N HIS A 75 -11.37 -3.95 3.45
CA HIS A 75 -10.61 -4.34 4.62
C HIS A 75 -11.50 -5.09 5.62
N PRO A 76 -11.09 -6.23 6.19
CA PRO A 76 -11.94 -7.01 7.08
C PRO A 76 -12.41 -6.27 8.32
N GLU A 77 -11.58 -5.35 8.84
CA GLU A 77 -11.89 -4.57 10.05
C GLU A 77 -12.59 -3.25 9.74
N PHE A 78 -12.30 -2.61 8.60
CA PHE A 78 -12.76 -1.26 8.27
C PHE A 78 -13.78 -1.23 7.12
N PHE A 79 -14.19 -2.40 6.62
CA PHE A 79 -15.08 -2.61 5.47
C PHE A 79 -14.57 -1.99 4.17
N THR A 80 -14.69 -0.67 4.00
CA THR A 80 -14.24 0.08 2.81
C THR A 80 -13.28 1.20 3.20
N CYS A 81 -12.07 1.11 2.69
CA CYS A 81 -11.04 2.13 2.74
C CYS A 81 -10.97 2.89 1.40
N TYR A 82 -10.55 4.15 1.45
CA TYR A 82 -10.36 4.98 0.26
C TYR A 82 -8.87 5.32 0.08
N ASN A 83 -8.30 4.90 -1.04
CA ASN A 83 -6.95 5.30 -1.45
C ASN A 83 -7.04 6.57 -2.29
N LEU A 84 -6.43 7.66 -1.82
CA LEU A 84 -6.54 9.00 -2.42
C LEU A 84 -5.25 9.38 -3.14
N LYS A 85 -5.34 9.62 -4.45
CA LYS A 85 -4.25 10.16 -5.28
C LYS A 85 -4.56 11.58 -5.72
N MET A 86 -3.73 12.54 -5.30
CA MET A 86 -3.89 13.95 -5.71
C MET A 86 -3.71 14.10 -7.23
N LEU A 87 -4.61 14.85 -7.87
CA LEU A 87 -4.55 15.23 -9.27
C LEU A 87 -3.81 16.57 -9.43
N GLY A 88 -3.11 16.74 -10.55
CA GLY A 88 -2.36 17.97 -10.85
C GLY A 88 -0.93 18.00 -10.31
N THR A 89 -0.31 19.18 -10.32
CA THR A 89 1.11 19.39 -9.99
C THR A 89 1.32 19.33 -8.47
N THR A 90 1.98 18.27 -7.99
CA THR A 90 2.24 18.04 -6.55
C THR A 90 3.58 18.59 -6.07
N GLU A 91 4.38 19.21 -6.95
CA GLU A 91 5.69 19.77 -6.60
C GLU A 91 5.57 20.92 -5.60
N GLN A 92 4.57 21.79 -5.80
CA GLN A 92 4.30 22.96 -4.95
C GLN A 92 3.39 22.66 -3.76
N LEU A 93 2.91 21.42 -3.63
CA LEU A 93 2.02 21.01 -2.55
C LEU A 93 2.80 20.98 -1.23
N SER A 94 2.37 21.80 -0.29
CA SER A 94 3.00 21.95 1.03
C SER A 94 2.27 21.20 2.14
N GLU A 95 0.94 21.25 2.09
CA GLU A 95 0.06 20.67 3.10
C GLU A 95 -1.29 20.30 2.47
N VAL A 96 -1.87 19.21 2.97
CA VAL A 96 -3.26 18.81 2.70
C VAL A 96 -3.97 18.75 4.04
N SER A 97 -5.04 19.51 4.18
CA SER A 97 -5.91 19.52 5.36
C SER A 97 -7.23 18.83 5.04
N LEU A 98 -7.57 17.80 5.81
CA LEU A 98 -8.78 16.98 5.68
C LEU A 98 -9.61 17.10 6.95
N ILE A 99 -10.91 17.30 6.82
CA ILE A 99 -11.85 17.03 7.91
C ILE A 99 -12.45 15.67 7.63
N LEU A 100 -12.28 14.74 8.57
CA LEU A 100 -12.89 13.43 8.53
C LEU A 100 -14.07 13.36 9.50
N SER A 101 -15.10 12.59 9.13
CA SER A 101 -16.31 12.41 9.91
C SER A 101 -16.65 10.94 10.01
N ASN A 102 -16.82 10.45 11.25
CA ASN A 102 -17.28 9.09 11.53
C ASN A 102 -18.82 9.07 11.72
N VAL A 103 -19.52 9.95 11.03
CA VAL A 103 -20.98 10.10 11.11
C VAL A 103 -21.55 9.56 9.81
N ARG A 104 -22.54 8.66 9.90
CA ARG A 104 -23.23 8.15 8.73
C ARG A 104 -24.42 9.05 8.39
N ASN A 105 -24.74 9.17 7.10
CA ASN A 105 -25.94 9.89 6.66
C ASN A 105 -27.22 9.32 7.29
N SER A 106 -27.27 8.01 7.57
CA SER A 106 -28.37 7.35 8.28
C SER A 106 -28.51 7.80 9.75
N ASP A 107 -27.43 8.22 10.40
CA ASP A 107 -27.43 8.73 11.79
C ASP A 107 -27.93 10.18 11.86
N LEU A 108 -27.80 10.95 10.77
CA LEU A 108 -28.17 12.38 10.70
C LEU A 108 -29.66 12.62 10.45
N TYR A 109 -30.37 11.69 9.81
CA TYR A 109 -31.75 11.90 9.35
C TYR A 109 -32.81 11.07 10.10
N GLY A 110 -32.46 10.45 11.24
CA GLY A 110 -33.43 9.74 12.09
C GLY A 110 -34.27 8.68 11.34
N GLY A 111 -33.71 8.11 10.27
CA GLY A 111 -34.44 7.32 9.28
C GLY A 111 -34.71 5.89 9.74
N SER A 112 -35.94 5.66 10.19
CA SER A 112 -36.78 4.48 10.02
C SER A 112 -36.10 3.11 9.74
N ALA A 113 -36.25 2.20 10.71
CA ALA A 113 -36.32 0.73 10.60
C ALA A 113 -35.19 -0.10 9.94
N VAL A 114 -34.33 0.47 9.09
CA VAL A 114 -33.19 -0.25 8.48
C VAL A 114 -31.99 -0.33 9.44
N ASN A 115 -31.98 0.50 10.48
CA ASN A 115 -30.90 0.66 11.46
C ASN A 115 -30.83 -0.39 12.61
N LYS A 116 -31.58 -1.51 12.54
CA LYS A 116 -31.46 -2.57 13.56
C LYS A 116 -30.23 -3.45 13.35
N SER A 117 -29.93 -3.82 12.10
CA SER A 117 -28.88 -4.80 11.78
C SER A 117 -27.45 -4.36 12.12
N PHE A 118 -27.14 -3.04 12.11
CA PHE A 118 -25.81 -2.55 12.45
C PHE A 118 -25.62 -2.25 13.94
N ARG A 119 -26.65 -1.78 14.66
CA ARG A 119 -26.58 -1.75 16.14
C ARG A 119 -26.39 -3.16 16.70
N GLU A 120 -26.98 -4.16 16.06
CA GLU A 120 -26.74 -5.59 16.35
C GLU A 120 -25.28 -6.04 16.02
N MET A 121 -24.52 -5.34 15.16
CA MET A 121 -23.09 -5.62 14.95
C MET A 121 -22.21 -5.06 16.08
N GLU A 122 -22.56 -3.91 16.65
CA GLU A 122 -21.89 -3.37 17.85
C GLU A 122 -22.11 -4.26 19.08
N GLU A 123 -23.14 -5.11 19.04
CA GLU A 123 -23.50 -6.09 20.09
C GLU A 123 -22.74 -7.43 20.00
N GLN A 124 -21.86 -7.65 19.00
CA GLN A 124 -21.06 -8.90 18.92
C GLN A 124 -20.04 -8.96 20.05
N ALA A 125 -19.89 -10.14 20.66
CA ALA A 125 -19.18 -10.28 21.93
C ALA A 125 -17.69 -9.90 21.87
N PHE A 126 -17.00 -10.22 20.76
CA PHE A 126 -15.57 -9.89 20.61
C PHE A 126 -15.32 -8.52 19.99
N ASN A 127 -16.36 -7.79 19.56
CA ASN A 127 -16.17 -6.43 19.09
C ASN A 127 -15.78 -5.47 20.21
N ALA A 128 -16.05 -5.83 21.47
CA ALA A 128 -15.59 -5.10 22.65
C ALA A 128 -14.09 -4.75 22.62
N PHE A 129 -13.26 -5.60 22.00
CA PHE A 129 -11.81 -5.37 21.90
C PHE A 129 -11.42 -4.37 20.80
N ASN A 130 -12.32 -4.07 19.85
CA ASN A 130 -12.09 -3.18 18.71
C ASN A 130 -13.07 -1.98 18.71
N GLN A 131 -13.63 -1.60 19.87
CA GLN A 131 -14.56 -0.47 20.00
C GLN A 131 -13.89 0.92 19.92
N ALA A 132 -12.58 0.99 19.68
CA ALA A 132 -11.89 2.27 19.56
C ALA A 132 -12.43 3.08 18.37
N THR A 133 -12.92 4.28 18.64
CA THR A 133 -13.44 5.19 17.61
C THR A 133 -12.33 6.10 17.09
N GLY A 134 -12.21 6.19 15.77
CA GLY A 134 -11.17 6.98 15.13
C GLY A 134 -11.00 6.62 13.67
N PHE A 135 -9.95 7.14 13.07
CA PHE A 135 -9.60 6.92 11.67
C PHE A 135 -8.24 6.24 11.57
N ARG A 136 -8.08 5.37 10.57
CA ARG A 136 -6.77 4.85 10.15
C ARG A 136 -6.33 5.56 8.88
N VAL A 137 -5.14 6.13 8.90
CA VAL A 137 -4.56 6.84 7.75
C VAL A 137 -3.20 6.24 7.42
N VAL A 138 -3.00 5.87 6.16
CA VAL A 138 -1.73 5.32 5.66
C VAL A 138 -1.13 6.29 4.66
N LEU A 139 0.16 6.61 4.82
CA LEU A 139 0.94 7.35 3.82
C LEU A 139 1.86 6.37 3.11
N HIS A 140 1.65 6.18 1.81
CA HIS A 140 2.39 5.20 1.03
C HIS A 140 2.75 5.71 -0.37
N GLU A 141 3.60 4.96 -1.08
CA GLU A 141 4.08 5.33 -2.41
C GLU A 141 2.95 5.24 -3.46
N PRO A 142 2.86 6.18 -4.41
CA PRO A 142 1.86 6.13 -5.45
C PRO A 142 1.86 4.81 -6.23
N GLY A 143 0.70 4.15 -6.29
CA GLY A 143 0.51 2.91 -7.03
C GLY A 143 0.95 1.64 -6.28
N THR A 144 1.44 1.74 -5.05
CA THR A 144 1.70 0.57 -4.18
C THR A 144 0.46 0.19 -3.37
N PHE A 145 0.38 -1.05 -2.92
CA PHE A 145 -0.70 -1.52 -2.05
C PHE A 145 -0.60 -0.86 -0.66
N PRO A 146 -1.67 -0.21 -0.15
CA PRO A 146 -1.66 0.41 1.17
C PRO A 146 -1.86 -0.64 2.27
N ASN A 147 -0.81 -0.90 3.04
CA ASN A 147 -0.87 -1.85 4.15
C ASN A 147 -1.46 -1.18 5.41
N VAL A 148 -2.78 -1.27 5.57
CA VAL A 148 -3.52 -0.63 6.67
C VAL A 148 -3.15 -1.22 8.05
N ASP A 149 -2.85 -2.51 8.12
CA ASP A 149 -2.59 -3.18 9.40
C ASP A 149 -1.25 -2.76 10.02
N SER A 150 -0.23 -2.50 9.20
CA SER A 150 1.14 -2.25 9.70
C SER A 150 1.65 -0.82 9.50
N ASP A 151 1.21 -0.12 8.44
CA ASP A 151 1.75 1.20 8.08
C ASP A 151 0.78 2.35 8.45
N SER A 152 -0.29 2.07 9.21
CA SER A 152 -1.31 3.09 9.55
C SER A 152 -1.02 3.91 10.80
N PHE A 153 -1.40 5.17 10.73
CA PHE A 153 -1.56 6.07 11.87
C PHE A 153 -3.00 6.01 12.38
N THR A 154 -3.15 5.94 13.71
CA THR A 154 -4.46 6.07 14.35
C THR A 154 -4.72 7.53 14.66
N VAL A 155 -5.86 8.05 14.21
CA VAL A 155 -6.30 9.42 14.46
C VAL A 155 -7.57 9.38 15.30
N GLN A 156 -7.50 10.00 16.47
CA GLN A 156 -8.63 10.09 17.39
C GLN A 156 -9.63 11.15 16.92
N THR A 157 -10.92 10.89 17.12
CA THR A 157 -11.96 11.91 16.94
C THR A 157 -11.84 13.04 17.98
N GLY A 158 -12.34 14.24 17.67
CA GLY A 158 -12.19 15.44 18.48
C GLY A 158 -10.78 16.05 18.49
N THR A 159 -9.86 15.57 17.63
CA THR A 159 -8.47 16.03 17.59
C THR A 159 -8.08 16.62 16.24
N ALA A 160 -7.09 17.52 16.27
CA ALA A 160 -6.34 18.00 15.12
C ALA A 160 -5.00 17.29 15.11
N THR A 161 -4.84 16.34 14.20
CA THR A 161 -3.59 15.58 14.02
C THR A 161 -2.80 16.16 12.85
N LEU A 162 -1.58 16.58 13.11
CA LEU A 162 -0.60 16.99 12.13
C LEU A 162 0.40 15.85 11.88
N ILE A 163 0.45 15.37 10.64
CA ILE A 163 1.40 14.37 10.14
C ILE A 163 2.44 15.10 9.28
N ARG A 164 3.63 15.31 9.83
CA ARG A 164 4.76 15.88 9.07
C ARG A 164 5.63 14.76 8.54
N TYR A 165 5.80 14.64 7.23
CA TYR A 165 6.60 13.56 6.62
C TYR A 165 7.82 14.07 5.86
N GLN A 166 8.88 13.25 5.82
CA GLN A 166 10.04 13.42 4.96
C GLN A 166 10.19 12.20 4.06
N THR A 167 10.30 12.45 2.76
CA THR A 167 10.55 11.40 1.77
C THR A 167 12.02 10.99 1.80
N VAL A 168 12.27 9.70 2.02
CA VAL A 168 13.61 9.10 1.97
C VAL A 168 13.60 8.07 0.85
N ARG A 169 14.47 8.25 -0.16
CA ARG A 169 14.70 7.29 -1.23
C ARG A 169 15.95 6.49 -0.89
N VAL A 170 15.82 5.19 -0.78
CA VAL A 170 16.94 4.26 -0.55
C VAL A 170 17.24 3.53 -1.85
N GLU A 171 18.48 3.65 -2.31
CA GLU A 171 18.99 2.93 -3.47
C GLU A 171 20.04 1.94 -3.00
N LYS A 172 19.73 0.66 -3.16
CA LYS A 172 20.62 -0.46 -2.88
C LYS A 172 21.22 -0.99 -4.16
N GLU A 173 22.45 -1.46 -4.05
CA GLU A 173 23.10 -2.21 -5.11
C GLU A 173 22.69 -3.69 -5.02
N ASN A 174 22.51 -4.35 -6.16
CA ASN A 174 22.25 -5.78 -6.21
C ASN A 174 23.57 -6.57 -6.04
N TYR A 175 24.20 -6.42 -4.88
CA TYR A 175 25.47 -7.08 -4.56
C TYR A 175 25.49 -7.62 -3.12
N PRO A 176 25.78 -8.93 -2.91
CA PRO A 176 25.95 -9.97 -3.93
C PRO A 176 24.69 -10.15 -4.78
N GLU A 177 24.84 -10.74 -5.97
CA GLU A 177 23.74 -10.90 -6.92
C GLU A 177 22.56 -11.65 -6.27
N GLY A 178 21.37 -11.05 -6.34
CA GLY A 178 20.14 -11.62 -5.77
C GLY A 178 19.66 -10.95 -4.47
N GLU A 179 20.44 -10.04 -3.88
CA GLU A 179 20.05 -9.30 -2.66
C GLU A 179 18.82 -8.41 -2.88
N CYS A 180 18.69 -7.81 -4.06
CA CYS A 180 17.53 -7.00 -4.43
C CYS A 180 17.09 -7.25 -5.88
N SER A 181 15.84 -6.92 -6.19
CA SER A 181 15.27 -7.04 -7.53
C SER A 181 15.13 -5.69 -8.20
N ASN A 182 15.46 -5.65 -9.49
CA ASN A 182 15.20 -4.48 -10.33
C ASN A 182 13.72 -4.42 -10.73
N PRO A 183 13.18 -3.24 -11.07
CA PRO A 183 11.77 -3.08 -11.49
C PRO A 183 11.34 -3.99 -12.66
N LYS A 184 12.28 -4.40 -13.52
CA LYS A 184 12.01 -5.29 -14.66
C LYS A 184 11.78 -6.75 -14.25
N GLU A 185 12.32 -7.17 -13.11
CA GLU A 185 12.19 -8.52 -12.57
C GLU A 185 10.96 -8.66 -11.65
N GLN A 186 10.28 -7.54 -11.38
CA GLN A 186 9.19 -7.46 -10.43
C GLN A 186 7.85 -7.64 -11.13
N THR A 187 7.07 -8.59 -10.64
CA THR A 187 5.71 -8.81 -11.11
C THR A 187 4.74 -7.87 -10.39
N PRO A 188 3.81 -7.21 -11.11
CA PRO A 188 2.78 -6.41 -10.47
C PRO A 188 1.88 -7.29 -9.59
N ILE A 189 1.36 -6.72 -8.52
CA ILE A 189 0.47 -7.40 -7.57
C ILE A 189 -0.97 -7.10 -7.95
N ARG A 190 -1.80 -8.13 -8.05
CA ARG A 190 -3.22 -7.99 -8.36
C ARG A 190 -4.05 -8.23 -7.11
N ASP A 191 -4.97 -7.31 -6.84
CA ASP A 191 -5.97 -7.40 -5.79
C ASP A 191 -7.33 -7.08 -6.41
N HIS A 192 -8.19 -8.08 -6.56
CA HIS A 192 -9.42 -8.00 -7.35
C HIS A 192 -9.19 -7.41 -8.76
N ASP A 193 -9.74 -6.22 -9.03
CA ASP A 193 -9.66 -5.49 -10.29
C ASP A 193 -8.56 -4.41 -10.29
N HIS A 194 -7.80 -4.31 -9.20
CA HIS A 194 -6.73 -3.35 -9.06
C HIS A 194 -5.36 -3.99 -9.20
N VAL A 195 -4.47 -3.27 -9.88
CA VAL A 195 -3.09 -3.68 -10.11
C VAL A 195 -2.19 -2.67 -9.41
N TYR A 196 -1.34 -3.18 -8.53
CA TYR A 196 -0.39 -2.44 -7.72
C TYR A 196 1.04 -2.74 -8.16
N ASN A 197 1.90 -1.74 -7.98
CA ASN A 197 3.33 -1.90 -8.10
C ASN A 197 3.85 -2.87 -7.02
N TYR A 198 4.93 -3.56 -7.37
CA TYR A 198 5.55 -4.51 -6.48
C TYR A 198 6.08 -3.85 -5.20
N THR A 199 5.69 -4.41 -4.06
CA THR A 199 6.39 -4.23 -2.78
C THR A 199 6.64 -5.61 -2.19
N GLN A 200 7.68 -5.73 -1.37
CA GLN A 200 7.99 -7.02 -0.73
C GLN A 200 6.82 -7.48 0.15
N THR A 201 6.21 -6.57 0.90
CA THR A 201 5.08 -6.87 1.80
C THR A 201 3.85 -7.32 1.04
N ALA A 202 3.51 -6.67 -0.08
CA ALA A 202 2.39 -7.07 -0.93
C ALA A 202 2.64 -8.43 -1.60
N CYS A 203 3.87 -8.71 -2.06
CA CYS A 203 4.25 -10.02 -2.59
C CYS A 203 4.06 -11.13 -1.56
N VAL A 204 4.54 -10.92 -0.33
CA VAL A 204 4.39 -11.89 0.75
C VAL A 204 2.92 -12.10 1.09
N SER A 205 2.12 -11.04 1.14
CA SER A 205 0.68 -11.12 1.40
C SER A 205 -0.05 -11.93 0.31
N ASP A 206 0.22 -11.65 -0.96
CA ASP A 206 -0.38 -12.36 -2.10
C ASP A 206 -0.04 -13.86 -2.10
N LEU A 207 1.25 -14.21 -1.94
CA LEU A 207 1.68 -15.60 -1.87
C LEU A 207 1.13 -16.32 -0.64
N LEU A 208 1.03 -15.62 0.50
CA LEU A 208 0.43 -16.17 1.71
C LEU A 208 -1.06 -16.45 1.50
N GLY A 209 -1.80 -15.54 0.88
CA GLY A 209 -3.20 -15.73 0.52
C GLY A 209 -3.39 -16.97 -0.36
N LYS A 210 -2.60 -17.09 -1.44
CA LYS A 210 -2.60 -18.28 -2.32
C LYS A 210 -2.30 -19.56 -1.57
N ARG A 211 -1.31 -19.54 -0.67
CA ARG A 211 -0.92 -20.71 0.12
C ARG A 211 -2.02 -21.16 1.08
N VAL A 212 -2.76 -20.22 1.67
CA VAL A 212 -3.92 -20.54 2.52
C VAL A 212 -5.03 -21.18 1.68
N THR A 213 -5.31 -20.64 0.50
CA THR A 213 -6.31 -21.21 -0.42
C THR A 213 -5.93 -22.63 -0.85
N GLU A 214 -4.67 -22.87 -1.19
CA GLU A 214 -4.16 -24.20 -1.59
C GLU A 214 -4.31 -25.26 -0.49
N ILE A 215 -3.99 -24.92 0.77
CA ILE A 215 -3.95 -25.90 1.86
C ILE A 215 -5.33 -26.08 2.52
N CYS A 216 -6.04 -24.97 2.75
CA CYS A 216 -7.27 -24.97 3.54
C CYS A 216 -8.55 -24.82 2.70
N ASN A 217 -8.44 -24.71 1.37
CA ASN A 217 -9.56 -24.54 0.43
C ASN A 217 -10.49 -23.39 0.84
N CYS A 218 -9.92 -22.25 1.21
CA CYS A 218 -10.64 -21.05 1.61
C CYS A 218 -9.83 -19.79 1.37
N VAL A 219 -10.50 -18.68 1.09
CA VAL A 219 -9.84 -17.39 0.86
C VAL A 219 -9.64 -16.67 2.20
N SER A 220 -8.42 -16.19 2.46
CA SER A 220 -8.15 -15.34 3.62
C SER A 220 -8.60 -13.90 3.35
N ALA A 221 -9.41 -13.33 4.24
CA ALA A 221 -9.84 -11.95 4.13
C ALA A 221 -8.73 -10.93 4.49
N PHE A 222 -7.69 -11.35 5.23
CA PHE A 222 -6.61 -10.49 5.73
C PHE A 222 -5.40 -10.38 4.79
N GLN A 223 -5.45 -11.06 3.64
CA GLN A 223 -4.37 -11.04 2.66
C GLN A 223 -4.91 -10.49 1.33
N ILE A 224 -4.02 -10.09 0.44
CA ILE A 224 -4.39 -9.63 -0.91
C ILE A 224 -5.23 -10.70 -1.62
N ILE A 225 -6.36 -10.29 -2.17
CA ILE A 225 -7.34 -11.20 -2.76
C ILE A 225 -7.06 -11.31 -4.26
N SER A 226 -6.20 -12.28 -4.59
CA SER A 226 -5.89 -12.65 -5.98
C SER A 226 -7.01 -13.43 -6.69
N GLN A 227 -7.84 -14.12 -5.91
CA GLN A 227 -8.98 -14.92 -6.39
C GLN A 227 -10.24 -14.49 -5.65
N VAL A 228 -11.24 -14.01 -6.38
CA VAL A 228 -12.53 -13.61 -5.81
C VAL A 228 -13.19 -14.84 -5.16
N PRO A 229 -13.63 -14.76 -3.90
CA PRO A 229 -14.31 -15.87 -3.22
C PRO A 229 -15.54 -16.32 -3.99
N SER A 230 -15.72 -17.63 -4.11
CA SER A 230 -16.90 -18.24 -4.75
C SER A 230 -17.66 -19.11 -3.74
N LYS A 231 -18.78 -19.71 -4.17
CA LYS A 231 -19.53 -20.64 -3.31
C LYS A 231 -18.71 -21.90 -3.00
N GLU A 232 -17.86 -22.32 -3.93
CA GLU A 232 -17.00 -23.49 -3.83
C GLU A 232 -15.75 -23.22 -2.98
N VAL A 233 -15.23 -21.99 -3.05
CA VAL A 233 -14.06 -21.54 -2.26
C VAL A 233 -14.44 -20.24 -1.52
N PRO A 234 -15.17 -20.35 -0.41
CA PRO A 234 -15.61 -19.18 0.34
C PRO A 234 -14.48 -18.61 1.19
N TYR A 235 -14.73 -17.47 1.82
CA TYR A 235 -13.85 -16.95 2.86
C TYR A 235 -13.67 -17.97 4.01
N CYS A 236 -12.49 -17.99 4.63
CA CYS A 236 -12.19 -18.94 5.70
C CYS A 236 -13.11 -18.77 6.94
N GLY A 237 -13.60 -17.56 7.19
CA GLY A 237 -14.57 -17.24 8.25
C GLY A 237 -16.02 -17.41 7.84
N HIS A 238 -16.32 -17.78 6.59
CA HIS A 238 -17.68 -17.93 6.11
C HIS A 238 -18.38 -19.12 6.77
N TYR A 239 -19.50 -18.84 7.43
CA TYR A 239 -20.30 -19.78 8.20
C TYR A 239 -21.74 -19.80 7.69
N HIS A 240 -22.25 -21.01 7.47
CA HIS A 240 -23.66 -21.26 7.16
C HIS A 240 -24.18 -22.39 8.06
N GLU A 241 -25.41 -22.26 8.57
CA GLU A 241 -25.96 -23.18 9.58
C GLU A 241 -25.97 -24.65 9.10
N THR A 242 -26.24 -24.87 7.82
CA THR A 242 -26.28 -26.22 7.22
C THR A 242 -24.89 -26.82 6.96
N GLN A 243 -23.81 -26.04 7.03
CA GLN A 243 -22.44 -26.44 6.66
C GLN A 243 -21.43 -26.28 7.81
N LEU A 244 -21.90 -26.45 9.05
CA LEU A 244 -21.09 -26.27 10.25
C LEU A 244 -19.78 -27.09 10.25
N GLU A 245 -19.83 -28.37 9.85
CA GLU A 245 -18.64 -29.24 9.85
C GLU A 245 -17.57 -28.76 8.86
N GLU A 246 -18.00 -28.25 7.71
CA GLU A 246 -17.09 -27.73 6.70
C GLU A 246 -16.43 -26.43 7.16
N PHE A 247 -17.20 -25.55 7.80
CA PHE A 247 -16.66 -24.36 8.46
C PHE A 247 -15.63 -24.72 9.53
N LEU A 248 -15.95 -25.66 10.44
CA LEU A 248 -15.03 -26.06 11.52
C LEU A 248 -13.74 -26.67 10.95
N LYS A 249 -13.82 -27.41 9.84
CA LYS A 249 -12.66 -27.98 9.14
C LYS A 249 -11.76 -26.88 8.57
N ARG A 250 -12.34 -25.88 7.87
CA ARG A 250 -11.58 -24.74 7.34
C ARG A 250 -10.94 -23.92 8.46
N TYR A 251 -11.73 -23.61 9.49
CA TYR A 251 -11.28 -22.82 10.64
C TYR A 251 -10.12 -23.48 11.39
N THR A 252 -10.24 -24.79 11.69
CA THR A 252 -9.15 -25.54 12.34
C THR A 252 -7.93 -25.72 11.44
N CYS A 253 -8.10 -25.80 10.12
CA CYS A 253 -6.97 -25.81 9.19
C CYS A 253 -6.15 -24.53 9.32
N VAL A 254 -6.80 -23.36 9.20
CA VAL A 254 -6.12 -22.05 9.27
C VAL A 254 -5.45 -21.84 10.64
N GLN A 255 -6.08 -22.26 11.73
CA GLN A 255 -5.51 -22.15 13.08
C GLN A 255 -4.21 -22.96 13.27
N HIS A 256 -4.05 -24.08 12.58
CA HIS A 256 -2.86 -24.93 12.70
C HIS A 256 -1.77 -24.61 11.67
N LEU A 257 -2.00 -23.65 10.76
CA LEU A 257 -0.97 -23.23 9.82
C LEU A 257 0.17 -22.50 10.54
N ASN A 258 1.40 -22.94 10.29
CA ASN A 258 2.59 -22.23 10.76
C ASN A 258 2.88 -21.03 9.82
N LEU A 259 2.08 -19.97 9.95
CA LEU A 259 2.19 -18.76 9.12
C LEU A 259 3.57 -18.13 9.22
N SER A 260 4.20 -18.12 10.39
CA SER A 260 5.54 -17.56 10.59
C SER A 260 6.61 -18.26 9.74
N SER A 261 6.56 -19.60 9.67
CA SER A 261 7.47 -20.36 8.82
C SER A 261 7.22 -20.11 7.33
N ILE A 262 5.96 -20.00 6.93
CA ILE A 262 5.55 -19.74 5.53
C ILE A 262 6.02 -18.34 5.10
N ILE A 263 5.75 -17.32 5.92
CA ILE A 263 6.18 -15.93 5.69
C ILE A 263 7.70 -15.86 5.54
N ARG A 264 8.45 -16.52 6.44
CA ARG A 264 9.92 -16.56 6.37
C ARG A 264 10.40 -17.19 5.07
N HIS A 265 9.79 -18.31 4.66
CA HIS A 265 10.13 -18.99 3.41
C HIS A 265 9.94 -18.08 2.19
N PHE A 266 8.79 -17.40 2.08
CA PHE A 266 8.53 -16.49 0.96
C PHE A 266 9.41 -15.25 0.97
N THR A 267 9.69 -14.69 2.15
CA THR A 267 10.56 -13.51 2.30
C THR A 267 11.99 -13.79 1.84
N LEU A 268 12.50 -15.01 2.06
CA LEU A 268 13.87 -15.39 1.69
C LEU A 268 13.98 -15.89 0.24
N ASN A 269 13.00 -16.65 -0.24
CA ASN A 269 13.16 -17.41 -1.49
C ASN A 269 12.38 -16.86 -2.69
N ALA A 270 11.28 -16.12 -2.46
CA ALA A 270 10.36 -15.71 -3.53
C ALA A 270 10.24 -14.19 -3.66
N CYS A 271 10.02 -13.49 -2.54
CA CYS A 271 9.77 -12.05 -2.51
C CYS A 271 11.05 -11.27 -2.16
N ARG A 272 11.88 -11.00 -3.18
CA ARG A 272 13.09 -10.18 -3.05
C ARG A 272 12.74 -8.70 -2.81
N LYS A 273 13.53 -8.00 -1.99
CA LYS A 273 13.35 -6.54 -1.78
C LYS A 273 13.64 -5.78 -3.07
N PRO A 274 12.89 -4.72 -3.39
CA PRO A 274 13.23 -3.87 -4.53
C PRO A 274 14.53 -3.10 -4.24
N CYS A 275 15.37 -2.91 -5.25
CA CYS A 275 16.62 -2.15 -5.10
C CYS A 275 16.37 -0.65 -4.82
N THR A 276 15.23 -0.12 -5.27
CA THR A 276 14.80 1.25 -4.96
C THR A 276 13.59 1.19 -4.04
N GLN A 277 13.68 1.84 -2.89
CA GLN A 277 12.62 1.90 -1.88
C GLN A 277 12.35 3.34 -1.46
N TYR A 278 11.08 3.65 -1.21
CA TYR A 278 10.65 4.92 -0.63
C TYR A 278 10.13 4.72 0.78
N PHE A 279 10.61 5.54 1.71
CA PHE A 279 10.13 5.60 3.08
C PHE A 279 9.61 7.01 3.37
N TYR A 280 8.52 7.07 4.14
CA TYR A 280 7.90 8.32 4.56
C TYR A 280 8.06 8.49 6.07
N ASN A 281 9.27 8.86 6.50
CA ASN A 281 9.55 9.09 7.90
C ASN A 281 8.67 10.23 8.40
N SER A 282 7.82 9.96 9.36
CA SER A 282 6.75 10.85 9.78
C SER A 282 6.79 11.14 11.27
N HIS A 283 6.41 12.36 11.62
CA HIS A 283 6.26 12.84 12.99
C HIS A 283 4.82 13.29 13.17
N LEU A 284 4.19 12.80 14.24
CA LEU A 284 2.82 13.12 14.59
C LEU A 284 2.78 14.16 15.69
N SER A 285 1.85 15.09 15.59
CA SER A 285 1.52 16.04 16.65
C SER A 285 0.01 16.14 16.74
N VAL A 286 -0.53 16.07 17.95
CA VAL A 286 -1.97 16.01 18.20
C VAL A 286 -2.35 17.17 19.12
N ALA A 287 -3.44 17.86 18.78
CA ALA A 287 -4.03 18.91 19.60
C ALA A 287 -5.54 18.71 19.68
N ASN A 288 -6.18 19.25 20.73
CA ASN A 288 -7.63 19.26 20.83
C ASN A 288 -8.23 20.11 19.70
N TRP A 289 -9.29 19.61 19.07
CA TRP A 289 -9.97 20.30 17.98
C TRP A 289 -11.47 20.32 18.21
N ALA A 290 -11.96 21.49 18.62
CA ALA A 290 -13.36 21.77 18.86
C ALA A 290 -13.80 22.96 18.00
N PRO A 291 -14.06 22.77 16.69
CA PRO A 291 -14.55 23.84 15.83
C PRO A 291 -15.95 24.26 16.24
N ARG A 292 -16.34 25.50 15.92
CA ARG A 292 -17.75 25.90 16.04
C ARG A 292 -18.54 25.24 14.92
N LEU A 293 -19.61 24.52 15.24
CA LEU A 293 -20.43 23.83 14.22
C LEU A 293 -20.99 24.81 13.17
N SER A 294 -21.31 26.04 13.57
CA SER A 294 -21.72 27.11 12.66
C SER A 294 -20.67 27.41 11.59
N GLN A 295 -19.38 27.37 11.94
CA GLN A 295 -18.29 27.55 10.97
C GLN A 295 -18.25 26.39 9.97
N LEU A 296 -18.41 25.14 10.44
CA LEU A 296 -18.44 23.97 9.55
C LEU A 296 -19.65 24.00 8.60
N ARG A 297 -20.84 24.33 9.11
CA ARG A 297 -22.07 24.49 8.31
C ARG A 297 -21.90 25.58 7.26
N TRP A 298 -21.40 26.74 7.67
CA TRP A 298 -21.14 27.86 6.77
C TRP A 298 -20.12 27.50 5.68
N MET A 299 -19.00 26.85 6.04
CA MET A 299 -18.02 26.34 5.09
C MET A 299 -18.66 25.38 4.06
N GLY A 300 -19.56 24.50 4.51
CA GLY A 300 -20.28 23.57 3.63
C GLY A 300 -21.19 24.28 2.62
N LEU A 301 -22.00 25.22 3.12
CA LEU A 301 -22.92 25.99 2.27
C LEU A 301 -22.18 26.84 1.24
N VAL A 302 -21.13 27.55 1.67
CA VAL A 302 -20.33 28.42 0.79
C VAL A 302 -19.58 27.62 -0.25
N SER A 303 -18.89 26.55 0.15
CA SER A 303 -18.14 25.70 -0.78
C SER A 303 -19.04 25.03 -1.82
N GLY A 304 -20.24 24.58 -1.41
CA GLY A 304 -21.27 24.08 -2.31
C GLY A 304 -21.72 25.15 -3.31
N ALA A 305 -22.12 26.32 -2.82
CA ALA A 305 -22.58 27.43 -3.67
C ALA A 305 -21.51 27.89 -4.68
N LEU A 306 -20.24 27.99 -4.25
CA LEU A 306 -19.11 28.33 -5.12
C LEU A 306 -18.88 27.28 -6.21
N ARG A 307 -18.94 26.00 -5.86
CA ARG A 307 -18.81 24.90 -6.84
C ARG A 307 -19.92 24.96 -7.89
N HIS A 308 -21.16 25.21 -7.48
CA HIS A 308 -22.29 25.39 -8.41
C HIS A 308 -22.08 26.56 -9.36
N ALA A 309 -21.71 27.72 -8.82
CA ALA A 309 -21.47 28.91 -9.63
C ALA A 309 -20.31 28.71 -10.62
N SER A 310 -19.28 27.93 -10.24
CA SER A 310 -18.15 27.60 -11.12
C SER A 310 -18.53 26.66 -12.27
N LEU A 311 -19.44 25.71 -12.06
CA LEU A 311 -19.86 24.75 -13.08
C LEU A 311 -20.95 25.33 -14.00
N ASN A 312 -21.90 26.05 -13.41
CA ASN A 312 -23.03 26.66 -14.10
C ASN A 312 -23.00 28.18 -13.91
N ALA A 313 -22.15 28.86 -14.68
CA ALA A 313 -21.98 30.31 -14.59
C ALA A 313 -23.31 31.08 -14.83
N SER A 314 -24.30 30.48 -15.50
CA SER A 314 -25.62 31.06 -15.80
C SER A 314 -26.64 31.01 -14.64
N ASP A 315 -26.38 30.27 -13.57
CA ASP A 315 -27.34 30.08 -12.49
C ASP A 315 -27.54 31.37 -11.66
N ARG A 316 -28.73 31.95 -11.76
CA ARG A 316 -29.11 33.20 -11.07
C ARG A 316 -29.28 32.98 -9.56
N LEU A 317 -29.69 31.80 -9.11
CA LEU A 317 -29.90 31.50 -7.69
C LEU A 317 -28.57 31.42 -6.95
N ALA A 318 -27.59 30.70 -7.51
CA ALA A 318 -26.24 30.63 -6.97
C ALA A 318 -25.58 32.03 -6.91
N ARG A 319 -25.74 32.85 -7.97
CA ARG A 319 -25.20 34.22 -8.00
C ARG A 319 -25.87 35.20 -7.03
N TRP A 320 -27.15 35.01 -6.70
CA TRP A 320 -27.86 35.85 -5.72
C TRP A 320 -27.59 35.43 -4.28
N ALA A 321 -27.49 34.12 -4.02
CA ALA A 321 -27.23 33.59 -2.68
C ALA A 321 -25.77 33.80 -2.25
N LEU A 322 -24.81 33.73 -3.19
CA LEU A 322 -23.38 33.77 -2.88
C LEU A 322 -22.91 35.07 -2.21
N PRO A 323 -23.27 36.30 -2.66
CA PRO A 323 -22.92 37.53 -1.95
C PRO A 323 -23.43 37.56 -0.51
N LYS A 324 -24.66 37.08 -0.28
CA LYS A 324 -25.27 37.00 1.06
C LYS A 324 -24.57 36.00 1.98
N LEU A 325 -24.09 34.89 1.41
CA LEU A 325 -23.31 33.88 2.14
C LEU A 325 -21.88 34.34 2.45
N LEU A 326 -21.32 35.25 1.65
CA LEU A 326 -19.99 35.83 1.83
C LEU A 326 -19.98 37.05 2.77
N GLU A 327 -21.14 37.63 3.06
CA GLU A 327 -21.27 38.68 4.09
C GLU A 327 -21.04 38.07 5.49
N PHE A 328 -19.86 38.38 6.04
CA PHE A 328 -19.41 37.89 7.36
C PHE A 328 -20.38 38.18 8.52
N CYS A 329 -21.20 39.24 8.43
CA CYS A 329 -22.15 39.61 9.48
C CYS A 329 -23.30 38.59 9.66
N ASN A 330 -23.60 37.76 8.66
CA ASN A 330 -24.63 36.72 8.75
C ASN A 330 -24.12 35.38 9.32
N LEU A 331 -22.83 35.24 9.64
CA LEU A 331 -22.29 34.01 10.21
C LEU A 331 -22.88 33.71 11.60
N GLU A 332 -23.15 34.75 12.39
CA GLU A 332 -23.86 34.61 13.65
C GLU A 332 -25.33 34.28 13.42
N SER A 333 -26.06 34.92 12.50
CA SER A 333 -27.48 34.60 12.27
C SER A 333 -27.73 33.21 11.67
N ILE A 334 -26.87 32.73 10.76
CA ILE A 334 -26.92 31.37 10.17
C ILE A 334 -26.48 30.31 11.19
N GLY A 335 -25.66 30.70 12.17
CA GLY A 335 -25.12 29.84 13.22
C GLY A 335 -25.82 29.90 14.58
N ALA A 336 -26.62 30.93 14.84
CA ALA A 336 -27.17 31.26 16.17
C ALA A 336 -28.68 31.02 16.30
N SER A 337 -29.24 30.12 15.49
CA SER A 337 -30.53 29.52 15.83
C SER A 337 -30.32 28.37 16.81
N GLY A 338 -29.89 28.67 18.03
CA GLY A 338 -29.84 27.70 19.13
C GLY A 338 -28.67 27.89 20.08
N ASP A 339 -28.95 27.70 21.37
CA ASP A 339 -27.96 27.59 22.44
C ASP A 339 -27.15 26.30 22.25
N TRP A 340 -26.17 26.33 21.34
CA TRP A 340 -25.41 25.17 20.87
C TRP A 340 -24.61 24.46 21.97
N LYS A 341 -24.25 25.16 23.05
CA LYS A 341 -23.63 24.54 24.23
C LYS A 341 -24.57 23.55 24.92
N ASN A 342 -25.87 23.70 24.69
CA ASN A 342 -26.92 22.91 25.34
C ASN A 342 -27.57 21.92 24.37
N ASN A 343 -27.09 21.80 23.12
CA ASN A 343 -27.57 20.78 22.18
C ASN A 343 -26.63 19.56 22.16
N PRO A 344 -26.94 18.49 22.91
CA PRO A 344 -26.06 17.33 23.05
C PRO A 344 -25.85 16.58 21.73
N GLU A 345 -26.79 16.66 20.78
CA GLU A 345 -26.67 15.99 19.48
C GLU A 345 -25.62 16.67 18.58
N GLU A 346 -25.57 18.00 18.60
CA GLU A 346 -24.58 18.77 17.85
C GLU A 346 -23.17 18.62 18.42
N GLN A 347 -23.05 18.50 19.74
CA GLN A 347 -21.77 18.24 20.39
C GLN A 347 -21.27 16.82 20.06
N ALA A 348 -22.14 15.81 20.13
CA ALA A 348 -21.82 14.44 19.75
C ALA A 348 -21.37 14.32 18.28
N LEU A 349 -21.89 15.19 17.39
CA LEU A 349 -21.47 15.25 15.99
C LEU A 349 -20.02 15.73 15.85
N VAL A 350 -19.66 16.83 16.50
CA VAL A 350 -18.30 17.39 16.45
C VAL A 350 -17.28 16.45 17.09
N GLU A 351 -17.66 15.78 18.18
CA GLU A 351 -16.84 14.78 18.87
C GLU A 351 -16.52 13.54 18.00
N ARG A 352 -17.29 13.31 16.92
CA ARG A 352 -17.08 12.22 15.95
C ARG A 352 -16.30 12.66 14.70
N MET A 353 -15.84 13.91 14.64
CA MET A 353 -15.02 14.44 13.55
C MET A 353 -13.56 14.55 13.96
N ALA A 354 -12.64 14.51 13.00
CA ALA A 354 -11.21 14.80 13.23
C ALA A 354 -10.65 15.70 12.12
N LEU A 355 -9.70 16.55 12.48
CA LEU A 355 -8.92 17.33 11.52
C LEU A 355 -7.57 16.65 11.32
N ILE A 356 -7.23 16.36 10.07
CA ILE A 356 -5.94 15.77 9.70
C ILE A 356 -5.21 16.74 8.79
N ARG A 357 -3.99 17.09 9.15
CA ARG A 357 -3.10 17.89 8.31
C ARG A 357 -1.90 17.05 7.92
N VAL A 358 -1.69 16.82 6.64
CA VAL A 358 -0.54 16.09 6.11
C VAL A 358 0.37 17.09 5.43
N SER A 359 1.56 17.32 5.99
CA SER A 359 2.51 18.34 5.52
C SER A 359 3.89 17.75 5.26
N ARG A 360 4.60 18.30 4.28
CA ARG A 360 6.01 17.96 4.05
C ARG A 360 6.89 18.66 5.09
N LEU A 361 7.79 17.91 5.71
CA LEU A 361 8.82 18.49 6.58
C LEU A 361 9.77 19.37 5.76
N ASN A 362 10.22 18.85 4.61
CA ASN A 362 11.09 19.49 3.65
C ASN A 362 10.65 19.12 2.21
N TYR A 363 10.94 19.97 1.24
CA TYR A 363 10.66 19.69 -0.18
C TYR A 363 11.66 18.73 -0.83
N ASN A 364 12.81 18.54 -0.19
CA ASN A 364 13.88 17.69 -0.71
C ASN A 364 13.67 16.23 -0.29
N THR A 365 13.86 15.32 -1.24
CA THR A 365 13.97 13.88 -0.97
C THR A 365 15.37 13.56 -0.47
N VAL A 366 15.49 12.88 0.66
CA VAL A 366 16.78 12.40 1.16
C VAL A 366 17.16 11.14 0.39
N LEU A 367 18.23 11.21 -0.40
CA LEU A 367 18.77 10.05 -1.11
C LEU A 367 19.80 9.33 -0.24
N LYS A 368 19.54 8.06 0.08
CA LYS A 368 20.47 7.15 0.73
C LYS A 368 20.92 6.12 -0.30
N GLN A 369 22.09 6.33 -0.88
CA GLN A 369 22.67 5.44 -1.87
C GLN A 369 23.72 4.54 -1.23
N GLU A 370 23.57 3.23 -1.40
CA GLU A 370 24.62 2.25 -1.08
C GLU A 370 25.71 2.30 -2.14
N LYS A 371 26.97 2.28 -1.71
CA LYS A 371 28.12 2.22 -2.61
C LYS A 371 29.07 1.14 -2.11
N LEU A 372 29.55 0.32 -3.06
CA LEU A 372 30.52 -0.72 -2.75
C LEU A 372 31.82 -0.08 -2.23
N GLN A 373 32.22 -0.43 -1.00
CA GLN A 373 33.43 0.13 -0.37
C GLN A 373 34.72 -0.36 -1.06
N ILE A 374 34.72 -1.58 -1.59
CA ILE A 374 35.87 -2.17 -2.28
C ILE A 374 35.41 -2.70 -3.63
N THR A 375 35.80 -2.01 -4.70
CA THR A 375 35.63 -2.50 -6.07
C THR A 375 36.66 -3.57 -6.39
N LEU A 376 36.39 -4.42 -7.39
CA LEU A 376 37.36 -5.44 -7.87
C LEU A 376 38.71 -4.81 -8.25
N SER A 377 38.68 -3.64 -8.90
CA SER A 377 39.88 -2.87 -9.24
C SER A 377 40.67 -2.43 -8.01
N ALA A 378 39.99 -1.95 -6.97
CA ALA A 378 40.62 -1.57 -5.71
C ALA A 378 41.16 -2.80 -4.96
N LEU A 379 40.46 -3.93 -5.01
CA LEU A 379 40.92 -5.19 -4.42
C LEU A 379 42.22 -5.67 -5.07
N VAL A 380 42.25 -5.78 -6.40
CA VAL A 380 43.44 -6.20 -7.15
C VAL A 380 44.60 -5.22 -6.95
N SER A 381 44.33 -3.91 -6.93
CA SER A 381 45.34 -2.90 -6.67
C SER A 381 45.94 -3.02 -5.26
N ARG A 382 45.11 -3.24 -4.22
CA ARG A 382 45.59 -3.41 -2.84
C ARG A 382 46.38 -4.71 -2.66
N ILE A 383 45.91 -5.82 -3.25
CA ILE A 383 46.63 -7.09 -3.21
C ILE A 383 47.95 -6.98 -3.97
N GLY A 384 47.96 -6.37 -5.15
CA GLY A 384 49.17 -6.15 -5.93
C GLY A 384 50.18 -5.25 -5.22
N GLY A 385 49.70 -4.16 -4.59
CA GLY A 385 50.52 -3.27 -3.78
C GLY A 385 51.13 -3.98 -2.57
N LEU A 386 50.32 -4.74 -1.82
CA LEU A 386 50.80 -5.53 -0.68
C LEU A 386 51.80 -6.60 -1.11
N GLY A 387 51.50 -7.38 -2.17
CA GLY A 387 52.39 -8.44 -2.67
C GLY A 387 53.75 -7.91 -3.14
N SER A 388 53.77 -6.76 -3.82
CA SER A 388 55.00 -6.09 -4.23
C SER A 388 55.80 -5.57 -3.03
N LEU A 389 55.13 -5.04 -1.99
CA LEU A 389 55.80 -4.52 -0.79
C LEU A 389 56.36 -5.64 0.11
N THR A 390 55.60 -6.72 0.32
CA THR A 390 55.98 -7.73 1.33
C THR A 390 56.91 -8.81 0.79
N ILE A 391 56.72 -9.24 -0.46
CA ILE A 391 57.49 -10.35 -1.04
C ILE A 391 58.32 -9.88 -2.25
N GLY A 392 58.06 -8.67 -2.77
CA GLY A 392 58.63 -8.26 -4.07
C GLY A 392 58.03 -9.05 -5.24
N VAL A 393 56.94 -9.80 -5.00
CA VAL A 393 56.33 -10.69 -5.98
C VAL A 393 55.33 -9.89 -6.80
N THR A 394 55.71 -9.63 -8.04
CA THR A 394 54.84 -9.13 -9.09
C THR A 394 54.18 -10.29 -9.82
N LEU A 395 53.15 -9.99 -10.62
CA LEU A 395 52.55 -10.98 -11.52
C LEU A 395 53.61 -11.65 -12.43
N THR A 396 54.68 -10.92 -12.77
CA THR A 396 55.79 -11.45 -13.58
C THR A 396 56.59 -12.54 -12.86
N PHE A 397 56.85 -12.40 -11.56
CA PHE A 397 57.50 -13.47 -10.78
C PHE A 397 56.64 -14.74 -10.74
N ALA A 398 55.31 -14.61 -10.68
CA ALA A 398 54.43 -15.78 -10.72
C ALA A 398 54.51 -16.52 -12.07
N PHE A 399 54.62 -15.78 -13.18
CA PHE A 399 54.84 -16.39 -14.51
C PHE A 399 56.23 -17.03 -14.63
N GLU A 400 57.29 -16.40 -14.12
CA GLU A 400 58.63 -16.99 -14.09
C GLU A 400 58.67 -18.27 -13.25
N PHE A 401 57.98 -18.29 -12.11
CA PHE A 401 57.88 -19.49 -11.28
C PHE A 401 57.14 -20.63 -11.99
N LEU A 402 56.06 -20.32 -12.72
CA LEU A 402 55.34 -21.30 -13.54
C LEU A 402 56.18 -21.82 -14.70
N GLU A 403 56.94 -20.94 -15.37
CA GLU A 403 57.88 -21.33 -16.43
C GLU A 403 58.98 -22.25 -15.89
N LEU A 404 59.56 -21.90 -14.75
CA LEU A 404 60.57 -22.73 -14.09
C LEU A 404 59.99 -24.10 -13.71
N LEU A 405 58.77 -24.13 -13.15
CA LEU A 405 58.10 -25.38 -12.81
C LEU A 405 57.85 -26.24 -14.06
N PHE A 406 57.38 -25.62 -15.15
CA PHE A 406 57.18 -26.29 -16.43
C PHE A 406 58.50 -26.86 -16.99
N LEU A 407 59.58 -26.08 -17.00
CA LEU A 407 60.90 -26.52 -17.46
C LEU A 407 61.48 -27.63 -16.59
N LEU A 408 61.27 -27.59 -15.27
CA LEU A 408 61.68 -28.64 -14.34
C LEU A 408 60.91 -29.94 -14.57
N LEU A 409 59.58 -29.86 -14.75
CA LEU A 409 58.74 -31.01 -15.07
C LEU A 409 59.12 -31.60 -16.43
N HIS A 410 59.31 -30.76 -17.44
CA HIS A 410 59.73 -31.20 -18.76
C HIS A 410 61.10 -31.87 -18.72
N ARG A 411 62.08 -31.30 -18.00
CA ARG A 411 63.40 -31.95 -17.80
C ARG A 411 63.31 -33.25 -17.01
N ALA A 412 62.41 -33.35 -16.02
CA ALA A 412 62.20 -34.58 -15.26
C ALA A 412 61.62 -35.68 -16.15
N VAL A 413 60.62 -35.36 -16.98
CA VAL A 413 60.04 -36.29 -17.97
C VAL A 413 61.08 -36.69 -19.00
N TYR A 414 61.85 -35.75 -19.55
CA TYR A 414 62.93 -36.06 -20.49
C TYR A 414 64.03 -36.93 -19.87
N ARG A 415 64.42 -36.70 -18.60
CA ARG A 415 65.36 -37.59 -17.90
C ARG A 415 64.77 -38.98 -17.69
N CYS A 416 63.50 -39.11 -17.33
CA CYS A 416 62.84 -40.41 -17.25
C CYS A 416 62.80 -41.11 -18.61
N GLN A 417 62.54 -40.39 -19.70
CA GLN A 417 62.64 -40.95 -21.06
C GLN A 417 64.06 -41.34 -21.43
N GLN A 418 65.08 -40.56 -21.06
CA GLN A 418 66.47 -40.89 -21.31
C GLN A 418 66.97 -42.09 -20.48
N GLU A 419 66.49 -42.25 -19.25
CA GLU A 419 66.72 -43.45 -18.44
C GLU A 419 65.98 -44.67 -19.01
N MET A 420 64.79 -44.48 -19.58
CA MET A 420 64.10 -45.54 -20.32
C MET A 420 64.85 -45.92 -21.60
N ASP A 421 65.36 -44.97 -22.38
CA ASP A 421 66.16 -45.22 -23.59
C ASP A 421 67.53 -45.85 -23.28
N ALA A 422 68.17 -45.49 -22.15
CA ALA A 422 69.39 -46.13 -21.67
C ALA A 422 69.15 -47.57 -21.17
N SER A 423 67.92 -47.90 -20.74
CA SER A 423 67.51 -49.26 -20.38
C SER A 423 67.00 -50.09 -21.57
N HIS A 424 66.71 -49.47 -22.71
CA HIS A 424 66.16 -50.12 -23.91
C HIS A 424 67.21 -50.67 -24.88
N SER A 425 68.45 -50.92 -24.43
CA SER A 425 69.39 -51.81 -25.15
C SER A 425 69.15 -53.30 -24.88
N ARG A 426 68.04 -53.67 -24.23
CA ARG A 426 67.47 -55.03 -24.24
C ARG A 426 65.94 -54.97 -24.46
N GLN A 427 65.51 -55.65 -25.53
CA GLN A 427 64.15 -56.13 -25.86
C GLN A 427 63.06 -55.17 -26.42
N SER A 428 62.93 -55.20 -27.77
CA SER A 428 61.73 -55.43 -28.62
C SER A 428 60.37 -54.69 -28.45
N CYS A 429 60.09 -53.77 -29.41
CA CYS A 429 58.90 -53.53 -30.28
C CYS A 429 57.45 -53.27 -29.73
N PRO A 430 56.48 -52.73 -30.53
CA PRO A 430 56.43 -51.57 -31.48
C PRO A 430 55.09 -50.72 -31.33
N PRO A 431 54.42 -50.11 -32.36
CA PRO A 431 54.10 -48.67 -32.41
C PRO A 431 52.59 -48.27 -32.45
N ASP A 432 52.32 -46.96 -32.65
CA ASP A 432 51.27 -46.36 -33.50
C ASP A 432 50.24 -45.41 -32.83
N VAL A 433 50.09 -44.21 -33.41
CA VAL A 433 48.85 -43.64 -34.00
C VAL A 433 48.83 -42.09 -33.94
N ARG A 434 49.15 -41.53 -35.10
CA ARG A 434 48.48 -40.49 -35.91
C ARG A 434 47.63 -39.36 -35.26
N VAL A 435 47.97 -38.15 -35.71
CA VAL A 435 47.23 -36.88 -35.69
C VAL A 435 46.02 -36.92 -36.62
N GLU A 436 44.89 -36.31 -36.23
CA GLU A 436 43.89 -35.76 -37.15
C GLU A 436 43.40 -34.37 -36.69
N ASN A 437 43.56 -33.39 -37.59
CA ASN A 437 42.92 -32.07 -37.61
C ASN A 437 41.56 -32.18 -38.31
N VAL A 438 40.56 -31.39 -37.89
CA VAL A 438 39.45 -30.93 -38.76
C VAL A 438 39.02 -29.52 -38.34
N ASP A 439 39.38 -28.51 -39.15
CA ASP A 439 38.62 -27.26 -39.33
C ASP A 439 37.38 -27.58 -40.18
N THR A 440 36.16 -27.06 -40.03
CA THR A 440 35.67 -25.69 -40.33
C THR A 440 34.13 -25.83 -40.40
N ILE A 441 33.32 -24.93 -39.82
CA ILE A 441 32.02 -24.51 -40.40
C ILE A 441 31.77 -23.05 -40.01
N GLU A 442 31.56 -22.23 -41.04
CA GLU A 442 31.30 -20.80 -41.04
C GLU A 442 29.78 -20.53 -41.12
N GLU A 443 29.38 -19.40 -40.50
CA GLU A 443 28.16 -18.58 -40.75
C GLU A 443 26.73 -19.14 -40.60
N LEU A 444 25.93 -18.44 -39.76
CA LEU A 444 24.74 -17.66 -40.19
C LEU A 444 24.05 -16.98 -38.98
N MET A 445 24.11 -15.64 -38.92
CA MET A 445 23.15 -14.78 -38.23
C MET A 445 22.08 -14.30 -39.25
N PRO A 446 20.84 -14.00 -38.84
CA PRO A 446 20.48 -12.58 -38.73
C PRO A 446 19.48 -12.21 -37.61
N LEU A 447 19.54 -10.93 -37.27
CA LEU A 447 18.77 -10.15 -36.29
C LEU A 447 17.27 -10.01 -36.64
N PRO A 448 16.36 -9.86 -35.66
CA PRO A 448 15.01 -9.39 -35.88
C PRO A 448 14.82 -7.89 -35.56
N ALA A 449 14.01 -7.23 -36.39
CA ALA A 449 13.69 -5.82 -36.38
C ALA A 449 12.59 -5.41 -35.36
N ARG A 450 12.65 -4.14 -34.94
CA ARG A 450 11.71 -3.43 -34.06
C ARG A 450 10.45 -2.97 -34.82
N SER A 451 9.32 -2.94 -34.11
CA SER A 451 8.11 -2.16 -34.45
C SER A 451 7.79 -1.14 -33.35
N PRO A 452 7.17 0.00 -33.69
CA PRO A 452 6.36 0.75 -32.74
C PRO A 452 4.95 1.04 -33.27
N MET A 453 3.97 1.00 -32.38
CA MET A 453 2.57 1.39 -32.62
C MET A 453 2.17 2.60 -31.76
N MET A 454 1.17 3.30 -32.29
CA MET A 454 0.70 4.66 -32.02
C MET A 454 0.04 4.97 -30.66
N GLU A 455 -0.03 6.29 -30.44
CA GLU A 455 -0.67 7.09 -29.39
C GLU A 455 -2.21 7.03 -29.27
N ALA A 456 -2.63 7.27 -28.01
CA ALA A 456 -3.65 8.21 -27.51
C ALA A 456 -5.18 8.03 -27.75
N ARG A 457 -5.93 8.05 -26.62
CA ARG A 457 -6.78 9.17 -26.12
C ARG A 457 -8.19 8.78 -25.62
N LEU A 458 -8.38 9.10 -24.34
CA LEU A 458 -9.53 9.29 -23.44
C LEU A 458 -10.88 9.80 -24.01
N ARG A 459 -11.98 9.33 -23.38
CA ARG A 459 -13.11 10.04 -22.70
C ARG A 459 -14.00 8.93 -22.08
N GLY A 460 -14.46 8.93 -20.82
CA GLY A 460 -15.10 9.95 -19.98
C GLY A 460 -16.48 9.36 -19.59
N TRP A 461 -17.03 9.61 -18.39
CA TRP A 461 -18.47 9.65 -18.05
C TRP A 461 -18.65 10.22 -16.64
N SER A 462 -19.71 11.00 -16.49
CA SER A 462 -20.15 11.79 -15.34
C SER A 462 -21.39 11.18 -14.70
N ASP A 463 -21.72 11.68 -13.49
CA ASP A 463 -23.07 11.89 -12.93
C ASP A 463 -23.28 11.26 -11.55
N VAL A 464 -23.39 12.13 -10.53
CA VAL A 464 -24.28 11.96 -9.37
C VAL A 464 -24.84 13.34 -9.00
N GLY A 465 -26.16 13.42 -8.85
CA GLY A 465 -26.99 14.64 -8.80
C GLY A 465 -26.97 15.43 -7.49
N PHE A 466 -27.59 16.61 -7.57
CA PHE A 466 -27.62 17.66 -6.55
C PHE A 466 -29.07 17.94 -6.11
N ASP A 467 -29.28 18.18 -4.81
CA ASP A 467 -30.60 18.42 -4.21
C ASP A 467 -30.92 19.93 -4.11
N GLU A 468 -31.94 20.37 -4.86
CA GLU A 468 -32.42 21.74 -5.00
C GLU A 468 -33.20 22.23 -3.75
N ALA A 469 -33.61 21.31 -2.86
CA ALA A 469 -34.42 21.63 -1.68
C ALA A 469 -33.65 22.39 -0.57
N ALA A 470 -32.33 22.18 -0.49
CA ALA A 470 -31.48 22.84 0.51
C ALA A 470 -31.33 24.35 0.26
N LEU A 471 -31.37 24.78 -1.01
CA LEU A 471 -31.23 26.20 -1.38
C LEU A 471 -32.49 27.02 -1.10
N ARG A 472 -33.69 26.42 -1.15
CA ARG A 472 -34.95 27.12 -0.86
C ARG A 472 -35.13 27.42 0.63
N ARG A 473 -34.65 26.57 1.54
CA ARG A 473 -34.73 26.84 2.99
C ARG A 473 -33.90 28.07 3.41
N LEU A 474 -32.86 28.43 2.66
CA LEU A 474 -32.06 29.63 2.90
C LEU A 474 -32.78 30.94 2.49
N SER A 475 -33.82 30.88 1.64
CA SER A 475 -34.57 32.07 1.23
C SER A 475 -35.53 32.59 2.30
N GLU A 476 -35.95 31.74 3.23
CA GLU A 476 -36.92 32.11 4.28
C GLU A 476 -36.24 32.80 5.48
N ILE A 477 -34.96 32.51 5.74
CA ILE A 477 -34.19 33.11 6.83
C ILE A 477 -33.79 34.57 6.51
N GLY A 478 -33.75 34.94 5.21
CA GLY A 478 -33.29 36.24 4.73
C GLY A 478 -34.29 37.40 4.76
N ASN A 479 -35.47 37.24 5.37
CA ASN A 479 -36.49 38.29 5.47
C ASN A 479 -36.46 39.07 6.80
N GLY A 480 -35.45 38.84 7.65
CA GLY A 480 -35.25 39.55 8.90
C GLY A 480 -33.90 40.28 8.94
N CYS A 481 -33.76 41.35 8.14
CA CYS A 481 -32.78 42.42 8.31
C CYS A 481 -33.44 43.74 7.93
#